data_AF-A0A2K3TLC6-F1
#
_entry.id   AF-A0A2K3TLC6-F1
#
_cell.length_a   1.000
_cell.length_b   1.000
_cell.length_c   1.000
_cell.angle_alpha   90.00
_cell.angle_beta   90.00
_cell.angle_gamma   90.00
#
_symmetry.space_group_name_H-M   'P 1'
#
loop_
_entity.id
_entity.type
_entity.pdbx_description
1 polymer ?
#
loop_
_entity_poly.entity_id
_entity_poly.type
_entity_poly.pdbx_seq_one_letter_code
_entity_poly.pdbx_strand_id
1 'polypeptide(L)'
;ESTLKRAFASLKTLGLLRCEKLNKSKRDMTNFYTINYGSELLDGGKLSESIGSKCAAPSGQNDTMEEVKMKRSIGSKRPNVIGSKWPDDLTENTTEITTENKNTFRPEASQPDPQTTEQDFLTRNSDAVVFSAKKRQWGSREDLACAQWIWGRIVGLYEQAASDDGEIMRPKEPNWTAWANDVRTMRMLDGRSHRQICEMFSRVQRDPFWVKNIMSPSKLREKWDELVIRLGRSSVQRCVNHISEPDTEIPPGFRG
;
A
#
# COMPACT_ATOMS: atom_id res chain seq x y z
N GLU A 1 7.80 -27.29 3.26
CA GLU A 1 6.58 -27.43 2.42
C GLU A 1 5.59 -28.51 2.94
N SER A 2 6.08 -29.62 3.50
CA SER A 2 5.27 -30.75 3.99
C SER A 2 4.31 -30.42 5.15
N THR A 3 4.73 -29.59 6.12
CA THR A 3 3.90 -29.22 7.28
C THR A 3 2.64 -28.47 6.90
N LEU A 4 2.75 -27.54 5.94
CA LEU A 4 1.64 -26.71 5.48
C LEU A 4 0.59 -27.58 4.78
N LYS A 5 1.02 -28.46 3.88
CA LYS A 5 0.13 -29.39 3.17
C LYS A 5 -0.64 -30.30 4.13
N ARG A 6 0.02 -30.79 5.19
CA ARG A 6 -0.62 -31.60 6.24
C ARG A 6 -1.67 -30.82 7.03
N ALA A 7 -1.37 -29.59 7.41
CA ALA A 7 -2.32 -28.72 8.12
C ALA A 7 -3.55 -28.42 7.26
N PHE A 8 -3.35 -28.05 5.99
CA PHE A 8 -4.45 -27.81 5.04
C PHE A 8 -5.32 -29.05 4.79
N ALA A 9 -4.71 -30.23 4.68
CA ALA A 9 -5.45 -31.49 4.56
C ALA A 9 -6.31 -31.77 5.81
N SER A 10 -5.75 -31.58 7.02
CA SER A 10 -6.48 -31.74 8.27
C SER A 10 -7.67 -30.79 8.38
N LEU A 11 -7.47 -29.50 8.07
CA LEU A 11 -8.53 -28.48 8.11
C LEU A 11 -9.62 -28.71 7.05
N LYS A 12 -9.24 -29.27 5.89
CA LYS A 12 -10.20 -29.69 4.86
C LYS A 12 -11.06 -30.86 5.35
N THR A 13 -10.46 -31.87 5.97
CA THR A 13 -11.20 -33.02 6.54
C THR A 13 -12.15 -32.59 7.65
N LEU A 14 -11.77 -31.58 8.44
CA LEU A 14 -12.63 -30.99 9.48
C LEU A 14 -13.75 -30.10 8.92
N GLY A 15 -13.85 -29.92 7.60
CA GLY A 15 -14.89 -29.08 6.98
C GLY A 15 -14.72 -27.58 7.22
N LEU A 16 -13.59 -27.16 7.81
CA LEU A 16 -13.27 -25.76 8.14
C LEU A 16 -12.78 -24.98 6.91
N LEU A 17 -12.19 -25.68 5.94
CA LEU A 17 -11.69 -25.08 4.70
C LEU A 17 -12.33 -25.75 3.48
N ARG A 18 -12.84 -24.94 2.55
CA ARG A 18 -13.21 -25.37 1.20
C ARG A 18 -12.02 -25.15 0.27
N CYS A 19 -11.73 -26.13 -0.58
CA CYS A 19 -10.69 -26.01 -1.60
C CYS A 19 -11.31 -26.09 -3.00
N GLU A 20 -10.88 -25.18 -3.86
CA GLU A 20 -11.29 -25.15 -5.27
C GLU A 20 -10.05 -25.04 -6.15
N LYS A 21 -10.09 -25.67 -7.34
CA LYS A 21 -8.98 -25.64 -8.28
C LYS A 21 -9.13 -24.41 -9.18
N LEU A 22 -8.16 -23.50 -9.11
CA LEU A 22 -8.22 -22.20 -9.79
C LEU A 22 -8.21 -22.33 -11.33
N ASN A 23 -7.71 -23.45 -11.88
CA ASN A 23 -7.68 -23.68 -13.32
C ASN A 23 -7.81 -25.18 -13.66
N LYS A 24 -8.61 -25.51 -14.69
CA LYS A 24 -8.76 -26.88 -15.21
C LYS A 24 -7.69 -27.28 -16.23
N SER A 25 -6.80 -26.36 -16.63
CA SER A 25 -5.72 -26.64 -17.57
C SER A 25 -4.68 -27.61 -16.99
N LYS A 26 -4.00 -28.38 -17.85
CA LYS A 26 -3.02 -29.42 -17.43
C LYS A 26 -1.71 -28.85 -16.86
N ARG A 27 -1.49 -27.52 -16.90
CA ARG A 27 -0.20 -26.89 -16.54
C ARG A 27 -0.23 -26.11 -15.23
N ASP A 28 -1.40 -25.71 -14.75
CA ASP A 28 -1.54 -24.98 -13.49
C ASP A 28 -2.22 -25.87 -12.44
N MET A 29 -1.51 -26.11 -11.33
CA MET A 29 -1.94 -26.97 -10.23
C MET A 29 -2.30 -26.17 -8.97
N THR A 30 -2.47 -24.86 -9.10
CA THR A 30 -2.76 -23.97 -7.98
C THR A 30 -4.17 -24.22 -7.42
N ASN A 31 -4.23 -24.53 -6.12
CA ASN A 31 -5.49 -24.65 -5.38
C ASN A 31 -5.73 -23.36 -4.58
N PHE A 32 -6.98 -22.91 -4.56
CA PHE A 32 -7.43 -21.81 -3.72
C PHE A 32 -8.25 -22.35 -2.54
N TYR A 33 -8.04 -21.79 -1.35
CA TYR A 33 -8.69 -22.21 -0.11
C TYR A 33 -9.51 -21.07 0.48
N THR A 34 -10.74 -21.35 0.88
CA THR A 34 -11.62 -20.39 1.57
C THR A 34 -12.09 -20.96 2.90
N ILE A 35 -12.26 -20.08 3.89
CA ILE A 35 -12.79 -20.44 5.21
C ILE A 35 -14.28 -20.77 5.07
N ASN A 36 -14.69 -21.90 5.63
CA ASN A 36 -16.08 -22.33 5.66
C ASN A 36 -16.78 -21.79 6.91
N TYR A 37 -17.29 -20.57 6.84
CA TYR A 37 -17.98 -19.94 7.98
C TYR A 37 -19.29 -20.63 8.40
N GLY A 38 -19.80 -21.59 7.61
CA GLY A 38 -20.98 -22.40 7.95
C GLY A 38 -20.66 -23.70 8.68
N SER A 39 -19.40 -23.97 9.04
CA SER A 39 -19.06 -25.17 9.81
C SER A 39 -19.44 -25.00 11.28
N GLU A 40 -20.13 -25.99 11.87
CA GLU A 40 -20.53 -26.02 13.29
C GLU A 40 -19.36 -25.85 14.27
N LEU A 41 -18.12 -26.13 13.83
CA LEU A 41 -16.90 -25.95 14.63
C LEU A 41 -16.47 -24.48 14.81
N LEU A 42 -17.04 -23.56 14.03
CA LEU A 42 -16.77 -22.11 14.14
C LEU A 42 -17.91 -21.36 14.84
N ASP A 43 -19.01 -22.05 15.17
CA ASP A 43 -20.14 -21.50 15.92
C ASP A 43 -19.78 -21.43 17.42
N GLY A 44 -18.99 -20.42 17.76
CA GLY A 44 -18.97 -19.65 19.02
C GLY A 44 -19.12 -20.30 20.41
N GLY A 45 -19.12 -21.63 20.57
CA GLY A 45 -19.67 -22.25 21.79
C GLY A 45 -18.77 -23.20 22.57
N LYS A 46 -17.64 -23.67 22.02
CA LYS A 46 -16.74 -24.58 22.78
C LYS A 46 -15.30 -24.59 22.25
N LEU A 47 -14.57 -23.51 22.51
CA LEU A 47 -13.11 -23.54 22.42
C LEU A 47 -12.59 -24.23 23.69
N SER A 48 -12.16 -25.49 23.60
CA SER A 48 -11.34 -26.07 24.66
C SER A 48 -10.07 -25.22 24.79
N GLU A 49 -9.82 -24.66 25.97
CA GLU A 49 -8.61 -23.90 26.29
C GLU A 49 -7.37 -24.63 25.75
N SER A 50 -6.60 -23.96 24.91
CA SER A 50 -5.31 -24.48 24.47
C SER A 50 -4.42 -24.61 25.71
N ILE A 51 -3.97 -25.82 26.02
CA ILE A 51 -2.94 -26.04 27.04
C ILE A 51 -1.74 -25.17 26.67
N GLY A 52 -1.43 -24.19 27.53
CA GLY A 52 -0.31 -23.28 27.34
C GLY A 52 0.96 -24.08 27.07
N SER A 53 1.57 -23.84 25.91
CA SER A 53 2.89 -24.39 25.60
C SER A 53 3.88 -23.89 26.64
N LYS A 54 4.46 -24.79 27.43
CA LYS A 54 5.60 -24.48 28.28
C LYS A 54 6.83 -24.28 27.40
N CYS A 55 6.97 -23.08 26.83
CA CYS A 55 8.22 -22.66 26.23
C CYS A 55 9.16 -22.23 27.36
N ALA A 56 10.18 -23.04 27.65
CA ALA A 56 11.32 -22.57 28.45
C ALA A 56 11.99 -21.41 27.70
N ALA A 57 12.32 -20.33 28.42
CA ALA A 57 13.06 -19.21 27.87
C ALA A 57 14.39 -19.69 27.25
N PRO A 58 14.77 -19.27 26.04
CA PRO A 58 16.09 -19.60 25.51
C PRO A 58 17.13 -18.80 26.30
N SER A 59 17.86 -19.50 27.16
CA SER A 59 19.12 -19.03 27.71
C SER A 59 20.11 -18.82 26.56
N GLY A 60 20.74 -17.64 26.52
CA GLY A 60 21.68 -17.25 25.49
C GLY A 60 22.80 -18.27 25.30
N GLN A 61 23.00 -18.68 24.05
CA GLN A 61 24.25 -19.23 23.56
C GLN A 61 24.65 -18.39 22.35
N ASN A 62 25.63 -17.52 22.55
CA ASN A 62 26.32 -16.83 21.48
C ASN A 62 27.46 -17.75 21.04
N ASP A 63 27.19 -18.69 20.14
CA ASP A 63 28.26 -19.37 19.42
C ASP A 63 28.69 -18.50 18.24
N THR A 64 29.99 -18.19 18.18
CA THR A 64 30.62 -17.40 17.14
C THR A 64 30.52 -18.12 15.79
N MET A 65 29.79 -17.54 14.84
CA MET A 65 29.71 -18.05 13.46
C MET A 65 31.01 -17.76 12.71
N GLU A 66 31.65 -18.81 12.18
CA GLU A 66 32.83 -18.72 11.32
C GLU A 66 32.46 -18.09 9.96
N GLU A 67 33.21 -17.08 9.51
CA GLU A 67 33.00 -16.41 8.23
C GLU A 67 33.37 -17.31 7.05
N VAL A 68 32.41 -18.09 6.56
CA VAL A 68 32.53 -18.72 5.24
C VAL A 68 32.13 -17.71 4.16
N LYS A 69 33.14 -17.27 3.40
CA LYS A 69 33.05 -16.35 2.27
C LYS A 69 32.09 -16.86 1.18
N MET A 70 30.84 -16.45 1.23
CA MET A 70 29.82 -16.86 0.27
C MET A 70 29.95 -16.06 -1.04
N LYS A 71 30.31 -16.72 -2.15
CA LYS A 71 30.32 -16.07 -3.48
C LYS A 71 28.88 -15.81 -3.94
N ARG A 72 28.58 -14.55 -4.28
CA ARG A 72 27.29 -14.09 -4.80
C ARG A 72 26.97 -14.79 -6.13
N SER A 73 25.82 -15.43 -6.22
CA SER A 73 25.30 -16.05 -7.44
C SER A 73 25.07 -14.99 -8.51
N ILE A 74 25.51 -15.28 -9.74
CA ILE A 74 25.25 -14.46 -10.92
C ILE A 74 23.76 -14.57 -11.25
N GLY A 75 23.06 -13.43 -11.23
CA GLY A 75 21.64 -13.34 -11.53
C GLY A 75 21.32 -13.82 -12.97
N SER A 76 20.33 -14.70 -13.08
CA SER A 76 19.80 -15.18 -14.36
C SER A 76 19.18 -14.03 -15.15
N LYS A 77 19.70 -13.77 -16.36
CA LYS A 77 19.02 -12.92 -17.35
C LYS A 77 17.83 -13.67 -17.94
N ARG A 78 16.62 -13.19 -17.67
CA ARG A 78 15.42 -13.52 -18.47
C ARG A 78 14.84 -12.24 -19.07
N PRO A 79 14.50 -12.21 -20.37
CA PRO A 79 13.77 -11.09 -20.96
C PRO A 79 12.28 -11.24 -20.63
N ASN A 80 11.65 -10.18 -20.11
CA ASN A 80 10.22 -10.16 -19.86
C ASN A 80 9.47 -9.80 -21.15
N VAL A 81 8.70 -10.77 -21.64
CA VAL A 81 7.67 -10.59 -22.66
C VAL A 81 6.35 -10.23 -21.98
N ILE A 82 5.69 -9.28 -22.64
CA ILE A 82 4.38 -8.65 -22.48
C ILE A 82 3.20 -9.62 -22.25
N GLY A 83 2.17 -9.14 -21.55
CA GLY A 83 0.81 -9.72 -21.55
C GLY A 83 -0.06 -9.22 -20.40
N SER A 84 -0.56 -7.98 -20.49
CA SER A 84 -1.99 -7.60 -20.64
C SER A 84 -2.93 -7.98 -19.48
N LYS A 85 -3.37 -6.95 -18.73
CA LYS A 85 -4.61 -6.96 -17.96
C LYS A 85 -5.78 -6.72 -18.93
N TRP A 86 -6.76 -7.60 -18.92
CA TRP A 86 -8.13 -7.31 -19.36
C TRP A 86 -8.93 -6.73 -18.19
N PRO A 87 -9.84 -5.79 -18.46
CA PRO A 87 -11.16 -5.79 -17.87
C PRO A 87 -12.20 -5.96 -18.99
N ASP A 88 -12.95 -7.06 -18.93
CA ASP A 88 -14.19 -7.24 -19.69
C ASP A 88 -15.34 -6.89 -18.75
N ASP A 89 -16.13 -5.88 -19.13
CA ASP A 89 -17.54 -5.88 -18.78
C ASP A 89 -18.36 -5.14 -19.84
N LEU A 90 -19.39 -5.88 -20.28
CA LEU A 90 -20.70 -5.46 -20.76
C LEU A 90 -20.96 -5.23 -22.27
N THR A 91 -21.83 -6.14 -22.73
CA THR A 91 -23.13 -5.92 -23.39
C THR A 91 -23.25 -5.98 -24.90
N GLU A 92 -23.85 -7.10 -25.29
CA GLU A 92 -24.68 -7.39 -26.46
C GLU A 92 -25.48 -6.20 -27.01
N ASN A 93 -25.35 -5.93 -28.30
CA ASN A 93 -26.51 -5.87 -29.19
C ASN A 93 -26.15 -6.22 -30.64
N THR A 94 -26.99 -7.09 -31.18
CA THR A 94 -27.09 -7.56 -32.56
C THR A 94 -27.37 -6.41 -33.54
N THR A 95 -26.74 -6.42 -34.71
CA THR A 95 -27.43 -6.30 -36.01
C THR A 95 -26.49 -6.56 -37.18
N GLU A 96 -26.93 -7.49 -38.01
CA GLU A 96 -26.37 -8.02 -39.24
C GLU A 96 -26.54 -6.98 -40.37
N ILE A 97 -25.45 -6.54 -41.01
CA ILE A 97 -25.50 -5.98 -42.36
C ILE A 97 -24.27 -6.45 -43.15
N THR A 98 -24.55 -7.31 -44.12
CA THR A 98 -23.66 -7.87 -45.13
C THR A 98 -23.16 -6.77 -46.08
N THR A 99 -21.85 -6.65 -46.28
CA THR A 99 -21.29 -6.06 -47.51
C THR A 99 -19.94 -6.71 -47.81
N GLU A 100 -19.88 -7.42 -48.94
CA GLU A 100 -18.66 -7.93 -49.54
C GLU A 100 -17.74 -6.78 -49.97
N ASN A 101 -16.52 -6.75 -49.43
CA ASN A 101 -15.40 -6.09 -50.05
C ASN A 101 -14.10 -6.85 -49.74
N LYS A 102 -13.78 -7.72 -50.70
CA LYS A 102 -12.48 -8.36 -50.88
C LYS A 102 -11.39 -7.29 -50.97
N ASN A 103 -10.70 -7.03 -49.87
CA ASN A 103 -9.32 -6.56 -49.90
C ASN A 103 -8.58 -6.93 -48.61
N THR A 104 -7.72 -7.93 -48.74
CA THR A 104 -6.67 -8.33 -47.80
C THR A 104 -5.69 -7.18 -47.62
N PHE A 105 -5.88 -6.31 -46.62
CA PHE A 105 -4.78 -5.58 -45.97
C PHE A 105 -5.26 -5.12 -44.59
N ARG A 106 -4.91 -5.89 -43.56
CA ARG A 106 -4.93 -5.45 -42.17
C ARG A 106 -3.92 -4.29 -42.07
N PRO A 107 -4.29 -3.07 -41.64
CA PRO A 107 -3.29 -2.11 -41.26
C PRO A 107 -2.60 -2.71 -40.05
N GLU A 108 -1.33 -3.06 -40.21
CA GLU A 108 -0.44 -3.30 -39.10
C GLU A 108 -0.53 -2.06 -38.22
N ALA A 109 -1.15 -2.19 -37.03
CA ALA A 109 -1.26 -1.10 -36.09
C ALA A 109 0.17 -0.65 -35.76
N SER A 110 0.61 0.45 -36.39
CA SER A 110 1.87 1.08 -36.09
C SER A 110 1.90 1.32 -34.59
N GLN A 111 2.84 0.67 -33.90
CA GLN A 111 3.14 1.01 -32.52
C GLN A 111 3.32 2.53 -32.47
N PRO A 112 2.55 3.28 -31.66
CA PRO A 112 2.74 4.71 -31.59
C PRO A 112 4.19 4.96 -31.18
N ASP A 113 4.87 5.79 -31.97
CA ASP A 113 6.24 6.20 -31.71
C ASP A 113 6.32 6.69 -30.24
N PRO A 114 7.34 6.29 -29.45
CA PRO A 114 7.54 6.79 -28.10
C PRO A 114 7.36 8.31 -27.97
N GLN A 115 7.78 9.08 -29.00
CA GLN A 115 7.58 10.53 -29.04
C GLN A 115 6.10 10.92 -29.08
N THR A 116 5.28 10.24 -29.90
CA THR A 116 3.84 10.51 -30.00
C THR A 116 3.14 10.26 -28.66
N THR A 117 3.55 9.21 -27.93
CA THR A 117 2.94 8.85 -26.65
C THR A 117 3.23 9.87 -25.54
N GLU A 118 4.43 10.47 -25.53
CA GLU A 118 4.79 11.52 -24.57
C GLU A 118 4.14 12.85 -24.92
N GLN A 119 4.11 13.24 -26.20
CA GLN A 119 3.40 14.45 -26.66
C GLN A 119 1.91 14.40 -26.33
N ASP A 120 1.24 13.27 -26.59
CA ASP A 120 -0.18 13.09 -26.26
C ASP A 120 -0.43 13.17 -24.75
N PHE A 121 0.52 12.68 -23.95
CA PHE A 121 0.44 12.74 -22.50
C PHE A 121 0.60 14.17 -21.97
N LEU A 122 1.53 14.95 -22.51
CA LEU A 122 1.71 16.36 -22.14
C LEU A 122 0.52 17.21 -22.60
N THR A 123 -0.05 16.91 -23.77
CA THR A 123 -1.24 17.62 -24.27
C THR A 123 -2.43 17.41 -23.32
N ARG A 124 -2.56 16.22 -22.73
CA ARG A 124 -3.60 15.91 -21.73
C ARG A 124 -3.31 16.47 -20.33
N ASN A 125 -2.05 16.75 -20.01
CA ASN A 125 -1.60 17.20 -18.69
C ASN A 125 -0.62 18.37 -18.88
N SER A 126 -1.12 19.49 -19.41
CA SER A 126 -0.29 20.64 -19.78
C SER A 126 0.40 21.31 -18.59
N ASP A 127 -0.10 21.08 -17.37
CA ASP A 127 0.46 21.56 -16.11
C ASP A 127 1.52 20.62 -15.52
N ALA A 128 1.76 19.45 -16.12
CA ALA A 128 2.73 18.48 -15.64
C ALA A 128 4.18 18.99 -15.78
N VAL A 129 4.87 19.19 -14.65
CA VAL A 129 6.30 19.55 -14.62
C VAL A 129 7.18 18.32 -14.52
N VAL A 130 6.70 17.29 -13.80
CA VAL A 130 7.37 15.99 -13.72
C VAL A 130 6.40 14.92 -14.19
N PHE A 131 6.86 14.03 -15.05
CA PHE A 131 6.02 12.97 -15.59
C PHE A 131 6.81 11.71 -15.91
N SER A 132 6.07 10.61 -16.07
CA SER A 132 6.53 9.35 -16.59
C SER A 132 5.40 8.77 -17.42
N ALA A 133 5.48 8.95 -18.75
CA ALA A 133 4.44 8.48 -19.67
C ALA A 133 4.22 6.96 -19.52
N LYS A 134 5.31 6.19 -19.35
CA LYS A 134 5.28 4.73 -19.12
C LYS A 134 4.44 4.31 -17.91
N LYS A 135 4.49 5.07 -16.82
CA LYS A 135 3.73 4.78 -15.58
C LYS A 135 2.43 5.58 -15.49
N ARG A 136 2.16 6.45 -16.46
CA ARG A 136 1.06 7.43 -16.44
C ARG A 136 1.03 8.27 -15.15
N GLN A 137 2.21 8.52 -14.59
CA GLN A 137 2.38 9.30 -13.37
C GLN A 137 2.84 10.70 -13.74
N TRP A 138 2.30 11.70 -13.06
CA TRP A 138 2.69 13.08 -13.26
C TRP A 138 2.29 13.95 -12.07
N GLY A 139 2.91 15.11 -11.95
CA GLY A 139 2.55 16.14 -10.99
C GLY A 139 2.81 17.54 -11.53
N SER A 140 2.01 18.50 -11.04
CA SER A 140 2.17 19.92 -11.32
C SER A 140 3.41 20.50 -10.61
N ARG A 141 3.71 21.77 -10.89
CA ARG A 141 4.77 22.51 -10.18
C ARG A 141 4.53 22.52 -8.68
N GLU A 142 3.29 22.76 -8.27
CA GLU A 142 2.89 22.87 -6.86
C GLU A 142 2.95 21.49 -6.18
N ASP A 143 2.56 20.43 -6.89
CA ASP A 143 2.68 19.06 -6.39
C ASP A 143 4.15 18.68 -6.16
N LEU A 144 5.04 19.03 -7.09
CA LEU A 144 6.48 18.83 -6.95
C LEU A 144 7.06 19.64 -5.78
N ALA A 145 6.68 20.91 -5.64
CA ALA A 145 7.14 21.75 -4.55
C ALA A 145 6.73 21.19 -3.17
N CYS A 146 5.50 20.69 -3.05
CA CYS A 146 5.03 20.01 -1.83
C CYS A 146 5.83 18.72 -1.56
N ALA A 147 6.09 17.90 -2.59
CA ALA A 147 6.93 16.71 -2.46
C ALA A 147 8.37 17.04 -2.03
N GLN A 148 8.98 18.08 -2.60
CA GLN A 148 10.31 18.56 -2.22
C GLN A 148 10.33 19.08 -0.78
N TRP A 149 9.29 19.78 -0.35
CA TRP A 149 9.16 20.23 1.02
C TRP A 149 9.10 19.05 2.01
N ILE A 150 8.31 18.02 1.70
CA ILE A 150 8.24 16.78 2.49
C ILE A 150 9.60 16.09 2.54
N TRP A 151 10.30 16.03 1.40
CA TRP A 151 11.64 15.44 1.34
C TRP A 151 12.65 16.19 2.20
N GLY A 152 12.69 17.54 2.11
CA GLY A 152 13.60 18.35 2.93
C GLY A 152 13.36 18.13 4.44
N ARG A 153 12.10 17.93 4.83
CA ARG A 153 11.73 17.57 6.20
C ARG A 153 12.26 16.20 6.61
N ILE A 154 12.27 15.23 5.71
CA ILE A 154 12.84 13.89 5.97
C ILE A 154 14.36 13.98 6.07
N VAL A 155 15.03 14.67 5.14
CA VAL A 155 16.48 14.85 5.18
C VAL A 155 16.93 15.44 6.52
N GLY A 156 16.24 16.47 7.02
CA GLY A 156 16.54 17.06 8.32
C GLY A 156 16.43 16.08 9.50
N LEU A 157 15.55 15.07 9.43
CA LEU A 157 15.48 14.01 10.46
C LEU A 157 16.71 13.11 10.43
N TYR A 158 17.21 12.77 9.24
CA TYR A 158 18.42 11.95 9.10
C TYR A 158 19.67 12.71 9.51
N GLU A 159 19.77 14.01 9.20
CA GLU A 159 20.86 14.87 9.65
C GLU A 159 20.90 14.99 11.17
N GLN A 160 19.74 15.14 11.81
CA GLN A 160 19.64 15.16 13.26
C GLN A 160 20.07 13.83 13.88
N ALA A 161 19.65 12.69 13.33
CA ALA A 161 20.04 11.38 13.82
C ALA A 161 21.54 11.07 13.62
N ALA A 162 22.11 11.51 12.49
CA ALA A 162 23.53 11.35 12.20
C ALA A 162 24.44 12.17 13.12
N SER A 163 23.94 13.29 13.64
CA SER A 163 24.69 14.13 14.60
C SER A 163 24.93 13.41 15.93
N ASP A 164 24.09 12.44 16.29
CA ASP A 164 24.20 11.68 17.54
C ASP A 164 25.14 10.47 17.42
N ASP A 165 25.22 9.83 16.26
CA ASP A 165 26.01 8.60 16.01
C ASP A 165 27.28 8.80 15.16
N GLY A 166 27.53 10.01 14.62
CA GLY A 166 28.76 10.35 13.87
C GLY A 166 28.85 9.83 12.42
N GLU A 167 27.91 9.00 11.97
CA GLU A 167 27.80 8.49 10.60
C GLU A 167 26.61 9.14 9.86
N ILE A 168 26.89 9.95 8.83
CA ILE A 168 25.87 10.62 8.02
C ILE A 168 25.26 9.64 7.01
N MET A 169 24.20 8.95 7.42
CA MET A 169 23.34 8.20 6.49
C MET A 169 22.34 9.13 5.81
N ARG A 170 22.75 9.77 4.70
CA ARG A 170 21.83 10.55 3.86
C ARG A 170 20.81 9.60 3.19
N PRO A 171 19.50 9.84 3.31
CA PRO A 171 18.51 8.97 2.72
C PRO A 171 18.56 9.02 1.20
N LYS A 172 18.30 7.89 0.55
CA LYS A 172 18.27 7.78 -0.90
C LYS A 172 17.18 8.66 -1.48
N GLU A 173 17.53 9.47 -2.49
CA GLU A 173 16.59 10.35 -3.15
C GLU A 173 15.33 9.62 -3.65
N PRO A 174 14.15 10.24 -3.46
CA PRO A 174 12.89 9.64 -3.84
C PRO A 174 12.71 9.72 -5.36
N ASN A 175 11.76 8.93 -5.85
CA ASN A 175 11.27 9.12 -7.21
C ASN A 175 10.35 10.35 -7.24
N TRP A 176 10.89 11.49 -7.70
CA TRP A 176 10.17 12.77 -7.75
C TRP A 176 8.84 12.70 -8.51
N THR A 177 8.81 11.99 -9.64
CA THR A 177 7.58 11.80 -10.43
C THR A 177 6.52 11.04 -9.64
N ALA A 178 6.92 9.98 -8.93
CA ALA A 178 5.98 9.20 -8.10
C ALA A 178 5.47 10.04 -6.93
N TRP A 179 6.35 10.76 -6.23
CA TRP A 179 5.98 11.59 -5.08
C TRP A 179 5.06 12.74 -5.47
N ALA A 180 5.38 13.46 -6.55
CA ALA A 180 4.51 14.51 -7.07
C ALA A 180 3.16 13.94 -7.53
N ASN A 181 3.15 12.75 -8.13
CA ASN A 181 1.89 12.07 -8.46
C ASN A 181 1.08 11.69 -7.21
N ASP A 182 1.72 11.20 -6.15
CA ASP A 182 1.03 10.87 -4.90
C ASP A 182 0.39 12.13 -4.29
N VAL A 183 1.13 13.25 -4.22
CA VAL A 183 0.59 14.55 -3.79
C VAL A 183 -0.57 15.00 -4.68
N ARG A 184 -0.43 14.90 -6.00
CA ARG A 184 -1.50 15.20 -6.95
C ARG A 184 -2.74 14.36 -6.67
N THR A 185 -2.58 13.06 -6.38
CA THR A 185 -3.73 12.19 -6.05
C THR A 185 -4.37 12.58 -4.72
N MET A 186 -3.58 13.00 -3.73
CA MET A 186 -4.13 13.52 -2.49
C MET A 186 -4.97 14.78 -2.71
N ARG A 187 -4.55 15.65 -3.64
CA ARG A 187 -5.30 16.85 -4.01
C ARG A 187 -6.56 16.54 -4.81
N MET A 188 -6.41 15.80 -5.89
CA MET A 188 -7.47 15.60 -6.89
C MET A 188 -8.49 14.54 -6.47
N LEU A 189 -8.05 13.47 -5.81
CA LEU A 189 -8.93 12.36 -5.41
C LEU A 189 -9.42 12.51 -3.98
N ASP A 190 -8.54 12.92 -3.06
CA ASP A 190 -8.90 13.01 -1.65
C ASP A 190 -9.35 14.42 -1.21
N GLY A 191 -9.32 15.40 -2.12
CA GLY A 191 -9.75 16.77 -1.86
C GLY A 191 -8.86 17.55 -0.89
N ARG A 192 -7.59 17.18 -0.73
CA ARG A 192 -6.66 17.77 0.24
C ARG A 192 -5.80 18.85 -0.41
N SER A 193 -5.76 20.04 0.15
CA SER A 193 -4.83 21.09 -0.30
C SER A 193 -3.38 20.74 0.02
N HIS A 194 -2.41 21.25 -0.75
CA HIS A 194 -0.97 21.12 -0.44
C HIS A 194 -0.65 21.57 0.98
N ARG A 195 -1.29 22.65 1.44
CA ARG A 195 -1.15 23.15 2.82
C ARG A 195 -1.56 22.10 3.84
N GLN A 196 -2.72 21.46 3.67
CA GLN A 196 -3.17 20.41 4.59
C GLN A 196 -2.22 19.20 4.58
N ILE A 197 -1.70 18.83 3.41
CA ILE A 197 -0.73 17.74 3.26
C ILE A 197 0.55 18.06 4.04
N CYS A 198 1.14 19.24 3.82
CA CYS A 198 2.34 19.68 4.52
C CYS A 198 2.12 19.80 6.04
N GLU A 199 0.99 20.37 6.45
CA GLU A 199 0.62 20.53 7.85
C GLU A 199 0.47 19.17 8.57
N MET A 200 -0.23 18.22 7.94
CA MET A 200 -0.35 16.87 8.50
C MET A 200 1.02 16.20 8.62
N PHE A 201 1.87 16.35 7.61
CA PHE A 201 3.24 15.82 7.66
C PHE A 201 4.06 16.46 8.80
N SER A 202 3.92 17.77 9.04
CA SER A 202 4.55 18.43 10.21
C SER A 202 4.08 17.87 11.54
N ARG A 203 2.80 17.52 11.67
CA ARG A 203 2.28 16.90 12.91
C ARG A 203 2.84 15.50 13.10
N VAL A 204 2.90 14.73 12.02
CA VAL A 204 3.49 13.38 12.00
C VAL A 204 4.94 13.39 12.47
N GLN A 205 5.73 14.38 12.05
CA GLN A 205 7.13 14.48 12.46
C GLN A 205 7.34 14.81 13.95
N ARG A 206 6.34 15.39 14.63
CA ARG A 206 6.38 15.65 16.07
C ARG A 206 6.05 14.41 16.91
N ASP A 207 5.48 13.39 16.29
CA ASP A 207 5.08 12.16 16.97
C ASP A 207 6.20 11.09 16.82
N PRO A 208 6.82 10.61 17.91
CA PRO A 208 7.92 9.65 17.86
C PRO A 208 7.59 8.31 17.20
N PHE A 209 6.31 7.91 17.22
CA PHE A 209 5.85 6.68 16.58
C PHE A 209 5.62 6.91 15.08
N TRP A 210 4.93 7.99 14.70
CA TRP A 210 4.59 8.23 13.31
C TRP A 210 5.76 8.75 12.47
N VAL A 211 6.70 9.49 13.07
CA VAL A 211 7.87 10.03 12.36
C VAL A 211 8.69 8.93 11.69
N LYS A 212 8.83 7.75 12.32
CA LYS A 212 9.57 6.60 11.78
C LYS A 212 8.78 5.85 10.70
N ASN A 213 7.45 5.93 10.75
CA ASN A 213 6.56 5.15 9.90
C ASN A 213 6.14 5.88 8.61
N ILE A 214 6.13 7.22 8.62
CA ILE A 214 5.65 8.03 7.50
C ILE A 214 6.81 8.81 6.88
N MET A 215 7.46 8.18 5.90
CA MET A 215 8.61 8.74 5.17
C MET A 215 8.31 9.04 3.69
N SER A 216 7.03 9.13 3.31
CA SER A 216 6.64 9.47 1.94
C SER A 216 5.20 9.96 1.85
N PRO A 217 4.85 10.73 0.80
CA PRO A 217 3.47 11.14 0.53
C PRO A 217 2.51 9.95 0.37
N SER A 218 2.95 8.87 -0.26
CA SER A 218 2.17 7.63 -0.40
C SER A 218 1.75 7.06 0.96
N LYS A 219 2.70 6.95 1.89
CA LYS A 219 2.44 6.41 3.24
C LYS A 219 1.59 7.35 4.08
N LEU A 220 1.81 8.67 3.94
CA LEU A 220 0.97 9.70 4.55
C LEU A 220 -0.48 9.56 4.10
N ARG A 221 -0.72 9.35 2.80
CA ARG A 221 -2.06 9.13 2.24
C ARG A 221 -2.70 7.86 2.77
N GLU A 222 -1.97 6.75 2.80
CA GLU A 222 -2.46 5.45 3.30
C GLU A 222 -2.94 5.55 4.76
N LYS A 223 -2.21 6.31 5.58
CA LYS A 223 -2.50 6.46 7.01
C LYS A 223 -3.30 7.70 7.36
N TRP A 224 -3.79 8.44 6.36
CA TRP A 224 -4.36 9.76 6.58
C TRP A 224 -5.49 9.77 7.63
N ASP A 225 -6.45 8.85 7.52
CA ASP A 225 -7.62 8.86 8.41
C ASP A 225 -7.23 8.51 9.86
N GLU A 226 -6.29 7.58 10.03
CA GLU A 226 -5.71 7.23 11.33
C GLU A 226 -4.99 8.43 11.95
N LEU A 227 -4.22 9.17 11.14
CA LEU A 227 -3.53 10.39 11.55
C LEU A 227 -4.50 11.51 11.90
N VAL A 228 -5.60 11.68 11.17
CA VAL A 228 -6.65 12.65 11.51
C VAL A 228 -7.25 12.35 12.88
N ILE A 229 -7.51 11.09 13.21
CA ILE A 229 -8.07 10.71 14.52
C ILE A 229 -7.03 10.94 15.63
N ARG A 230 -5.78 10.48 15.40
CA ARG A 230 -4.72 10.47 16.40
C ARG A 230 -4.12 11.85 16.65
N LEU A 231 -3.92 12.62 15.58
CA LEU A 231 -3.22 13.92 15.56
C LEU A 231 -4.16 15.10 15.28
N GLY A 232 -5.45 14.86 15.06
CA GLY A 232 -6.46 15.91 14.85
C GLY A 232 -6.79 16.75 16.09
N ARG A 233 -6.15 16.46 17.23
CA ARG A 233 -6.35 17.17 18.51
C ARG A 233 -5.02 17.53 19.16
N SER A 234 -4.37 18.60 18.70
CA SER A 234 -3.27 19.23 19.45
C SER A 234 -3.11 20.71 19.09
N SER A 235 -3.99 21.54 19.65
CA SER A 235 -3.66 22.89 20.15
C SER A 235 -4.74 23.51 21.05
N VAL A 236 -5.72 22.75 21.55
CA VAL A 236 -6.34 23.15 22.82
C VAL A 236 -5.41 22.63 23.90
N GLN A 237 -4.55 23.53 24.35
CA GLN A 237 -4.06 23.57 25.70
C GLN A 237 -5.24 23.15 26.60
N ARG A 238 -5.27 21.89 27.05
CA ARG A 238 -6.03 21.57 28.26
C ARG A 238 -5.29 22.34 29.34
N CYS A 239 -5.67 23.60 29.53
CA CYS A 239 -5.43 24.29 30.78
C CYS A 239 -5.99 23.33 31.83
N VAL A 240 -5.11 22.69 32.59
CA VAL A 240 -5.44 21.69 33.61
C VAL A 240 -6.25 22.31 34.78
N ASN A 241 -6.67 23.58 34.64
CA ASN A 241 -7.26 24.39 35.69
C ASN A 241 -8.72 24.81 35.45
N HIS A 242 -9.43 24.22 34.47
CA HIS A 242 -10.90 24.31 34.42
C HIS A 242 -11.50 22.90 34.56
N ILE A 243 -11.63 22.47 35.81
CA ILE A 243 -12.57 21.42 36.18
C ILE A 243 -13.93 22.08 36.11
N SER A 244 -14.66 21.92 35.00
CA SER A 244 -16.08 22.24 34.97
C SER A 244 -16.78 21.37 36.01
N GLU A 245 -17.69 21.96 36.79
CA GLU A 245 -18.53 21.27 37.77
C GLU A 245 -19.11 19.98 37.19
N PRO A 246 -19.15 18.88 37.97
CA PRO A 246 -19.79 17.66 37.52
C PRO A 246 -21.28 17.93 37.35
N ASP A 247 -21.74 17.81 36.11
CA ASP A 247 -23.15 17.80 35.76
C ASP A 247 -23.82 16.60 36.45
N THR A 248 -24.66 16.89 37.44
CA THR A 248 -25.37 15.88 38.25
C THR A 248 -26.78 15.62 37.72
N GLU A 249 -27.14 16.17 36.55
CA GLU A 249 -28.44 15.91 35.96
C GLU A 249 -28.48 14.51 35.31
N ILE A 250 -29.08 13.56 36.03
CA ILE A 250 -29.43 12.24 35.48
C ILE A 250 -30.50 12.44 34.41
N PRO A 251 -30.26 12.01 33.14
CA PRO A 251 -31.22 12.20 32.06
C PRO A 251 -32.56 11.51 32.35
N PRO A 252 -33.70 12.15 32.01
CA PRO A 252 -35.02 11.55 32.21
C PRO A 252 -35.11 10.26 31.39
N GLY A 253 -35.30 9.13 32.10
CA GLY A 253 -35.25 7.77 31.55
C GLY A 253 -34.30 6.83 32.32
N PHE A 254 -33.40 7.38 33.14
CA PHE A 254 -32.48 6.61 34.00
C PHE A 254 -32.84 6.67 35.51
N ARG A 255 -33.99 7.25 35.86
CA ARG A 255 -34.55 7.10 37.22
C ARG A 255 -35.34 5.80 37.27
N GLY A 256 -34.78 4.79 37.92
CA GLY A 256 -35.45 3.52 38.24
C GLY A 256 -36.52 3.67 39.30
#